data_AF-A0A975J1J9-F1
#
_entry.id   AF-A0A975J1J9-F1
#
_cell.length_a   1.000
_cell.length_b   1.000
_cell.length_c   1.000
_cell.angle_alpha   90.00
_cell.angle_beta   90.00
_cell.angle_gamma   90.00
#
_symmetry.space_group_name_H-M   'P 1'
#
loop_
_entity.id
_entity.type
_entity.pdbx_description
1 polymer ?
#
loop_
_entity_poly.entity_id
_entity_poly.type
_entity_poly.pdbx_seq_one_letter_code
_entity_poly.pdbx_strand_id
1 'polypeptide(L)'
;MSDTIDSILDAHRKNPDEPPAGFYQLIRVDGSEHFLEIRFRDGIKTAFAYDKLSWFNYSPETSALDLNFMGTTVSVEGRGLDDLFQALKGKRVSWVKEADTELQDNDANSCFIKEIWITPPDDSGGEEEVQ
;
A
#
# COMPACT_ATOMS: atom_id res chain seq x y z
N MET A 1 3.54 5.40 31.78
CA MET A 1 3.86 4.24 30.94
C MET A 1 4.04 4.76 29.53
N SER A 2 5.29 4.97 29.13
CA SER A 2 5.68 5.42 27.80
C SER A 2 6.73 4.40 27.36
N ASP A 3 6.34 3.50 26.48
CA ASP A 3 7.30 2.67 25.77
C ASP A 3 8.12 3.63 24.91
N THR A 4 9.29 3.94 25.43
CA THR A 4 10.20 4.93 24.86
C THR A 4 10.76 4.32 23.58
N ILE A 5 10.90 5.12 22.53
CA ILE A 5 11.40 4.75 21.19
C ILE A 5 12.56 3.74 21.22
N ASP A 6 13.39 3.78 22.26
CA ASP A 6 14.46 2.84 22.54
C ASP A 6 14.01 1.37 22.64
N SER A 7 12.85 1.05 23.21
CA SER A 7 12.35 -0.34 23.33
C SER A 7 11.95 -0.93 21.97
N ILE A 8 11.44 -0.07 21.07
CA ILE A 8 11.07 -0.44 19.70
C ILE A 8 12.33 -0.71 18.87
N LEU A 9 13.37 0.12 19.04
CA LEU A 9 14.67 -0.07 18.37
C LEU A 9 15.38 -1.33 18.85
N ASP A 10 15.26 -1.68 20.13
CA ASP A 10 15.91 -2.86 20.71
C ASP A 10 15.21 -4.18 20.31
N ALA A 11 13.89 -4.14 20.11
CA ALA A 11 13.14 -5.27 19.57
C ALA A 11 13.52 -5.57 18.11
N HIS A 12 13.67 -4.53 17.28
CA HIS A 12 14.06 -4.67 15.88
C HIS A 12 15.49 -5.21 15.70
N ARG A 13 16.41 -4.92 16.64
CA ARG A 13 17.77 -5.46 16.64
C ARG A 13 17.84 -6.95 16.95
N LYS A 14 16.84 -7.51 17.65
CA LYS A 14 16.87 -8.90 18.13
C LYS A 14 16.29 -9.90 17.13
N ASN A 15 15.31 -9.50 16.32
CA ASN A 15 14.73 -10.33 15.25
C ASN A 15 14.62 -9.49 13.97
N PRO A 16 15.66 -9.46 13.11
CA PRO A 16 15.65 -8.63 11.90
C PRO A 16 14.64 -9.10 10.83
N ASP A 17 14.18 -10.36 10.91
CA ASP A 17 13.26 -10.97 9.92
C ASP A 17 11.81 -11.08 10.41
N GLU A 18 11.50 -10.62 11.62
CA GLU A 18 10.14 -10.69 12.16
C GLU A 18 9.51 -9.29 12.06
N PRO A 19 8.50 -9.08 11.17
CA PRO A 19 7.83 -7.80 11.08
C PRO A 19 7.18 -7.50 12.43
N PRO A 20 7.28 -6.25 12.94
CA PRO A 20 6.76 -5.91 14.25
C PRO A 20 5.28 -6.29 14.35
N ALA A 21 4.90 -6.83 15.51
CA ALA A 21 3.53 -7.22 15.82
C ALA A 21 2.62 -5.96 15.86
N GLY A 22 2.01 -5.69 14.72
CA GLY A 22 1.14 -4.57 14.40
C GLY A 22 1.12 -4.50 12.89
N PHE A 23 0.03 -4.95 12.27
CA PHE A 23 -0.02 -5.30 10.85
C PHE A 23 -0.05 -4.08 9.92
N TYR A 24 0.69 -3.01 10.24
CA TYR A 24 1.03 -1.89 9.35
C TYR A 24 2.46 -1.44 9.65
N GLN A 25 3.39 -1.71 8.74
CA GLN A 25 4.63 -0.94 8.68
C GLN A 25 4.61 -0.13 7.39
N LEU A 26 3.86 0.96 7.44
CA LEU A 26 4.27 2.19 6.78
C LEU A 26 5.73 2.45 7.20
N ILE A 27 6.70 1.98 6.42
CA ILE A 27 8.08 2.45 6.58
C ILE A 27 8.06 3.88 6.02
N ARG A 28 7.78 4.82 6.92
CA ARG A 28 8.00 6.24 6.67
C ARG A 28 9.51 6.43 6.69
N VAL A 29 10.12 6.43 5.52
CA VAL A 29 11.52 6.84 5.40
C VAL A 29 11.60 8.35 5.60
N ASP A 30 12.65 8.82 6.28
CA ASP A 30 13.00 10.25 6.30
C ASP A 30 13.45 10.65 4.88
N GLY A 31 12.49 11.07 4.06
CA GLY A 31 12.72 11.39 2.65
C GLY A 31 11.51 11.10 1.77
N SER A 32 11.75 11.02 0.47
CA SER A 32 10.77 10.55 -0.52
C SER A 32 11.18 9.17 -1.00
N GLU A 33 10.25 8.24 -1.01
CA GLU A 33 10.42 6.94 -1.64
C GLU A 33 10.37 7.06 -3.16
N HIS A 34 11.17 6.24 -3.82
CA HIS A 34 11.20 6.15 -5.27
C HIS A 34 10.24 5.09 -5.81
N PHE A 35 9.95 4.07 -5.01
CA PHE A 35 9.11 2.94 -5.39
C PHE A 35 8.09 2.62 -4.31
N LEU A 36 6.92 2.15 -4.74
CA LEU A 36 5.88 1.55 -3.92
C LEU A 36 5.82 0.06 -4.27
N GLU A 37 6.17 -0.80 -3.33
CA GLU A 37 6.02 -2.25 -3.48
C GLU A 37 4.61 -2.71 -3.10
N ILE A 38 3.96 -3.45 -3.97
CA ILE A 38 2.67 -4.11 -3.75
C ILE A 38 2.94 -5.58 -3.42
N ARG A 39 2.40 -6.05 -2.31
CA ARG A 39 2.55 -7.43 -1.83
C ARG A 39 1.18 -8.10 -1.71
N PHE A 40 0.98 -9.16 -2.47
CA PHE A 40 -0.25 -9.94 -2.45
C PHE A 40 -0.19 -11.02 -1.36
N ARG A 41 -1.36 -11.51 -0.95
CA ARG A 41 -1.54 -12.56 0.05
C ARG A 41 -0.86 -13.87 -0.37
N ASP A 42 -0.84 -14.16 -1.66
CA ASP A 42 -0.23 -15.37 -2.23
C ASP A 42 1.31 -15.34 -2.26
N GLY A 43 1.91 -14.24 -1.80
CA GLY A 43 3.36 -14.05 -1.76
C GLY A 43 3.95 -13.39 -3.01
N ILE A 44 3.15 -13.11 -4.05
CA ILE A 44 3.57 -12.33 -5.21
C ILE A 44 3.89 -10.89 -4.77
N LYS A 45 4.94 -10.32 -5.35
CA LYS A 45 5.34 -8.93 -5.13
C LYS A 45 5.60 -8.24 -6.47
N THR A 46 5.22 -6.98 -6.56
CA THR A 46 5.55 -6.10 -7.69
C THR A 46 5.85 -4.70 -7.17
N ALA A 47 6.51 -3.86 -7.95
CA ALA A 47 6.86 -2.50 -7.54
C ALA A 47 6.50 -1.49 -8.63
N PHE A 48 5.97 -0.34 -8.20
CA PHE A 48 5.65 0.78 -9.06
C PHE A 48 6.51 1.99 -8.69
N ALA A 49 7.05 2.69 -9.68
CA ALA A 49 7.84 3.87 -9.40
C ALA A 49 6.94 5.09 -9.14
N TYR A 50 7.21 5.83 -8.07
CA TYR A 50 6.44 7.01 -7.67
C TYR A 50 6.55 8.20 -8.64
N ASP A 51 7.55 8.20 -9.52
CA ASP A 51 7.65 9.17 -10.61
C ASP A 51 6.60 8.90 -11.71
N LYS A 52 6.03 7.68 -11.74
CA LYS A 52 4.97 7.28 -12.68
C LYS A 52 3.56 7.46 -12.13
N LEU A 53 3.43 7.74 -10.83
CA LEU A 53 2.13 8.01 -10.19
C LEU A 53 1.54 9.31 -10.77
N SER A 54 0.51 9.16 -11.60
CA SER A 54 -0.13 10.25 -12.34
C SER A 54 -1.28 10.87 -11.53
N TRP A 55 -2.08 10.04 -10.90
CA TRP A 55 -3.18 10.43 -10.01
C TRP A 55 -3.47 9.33 -9.00
N PHE A 56 -4.12 9.71 -7.91
CA PHE A 56 -4.63 8.80 -6.90
C PHE A 56 -5.87 9.39 -6.25
N ASN A 57 -6.79 8.53 -5.85
CA ASN A 57 -8.08 8.92 -5.28
C ASN A 57 -8.45 8.00 -4.12
N TYR A 58 -9.04 8.57 -3.07
CA TYR A 58 -9.59 7.82 -1.97
C TYR A 58 -11.09 8.11 -1.86
N SER A 59 -11.90 7.05 -1.86
CA SER A 59 -13.35 7.11 -1.64
C SER A 59 -13.67 6.54 -0.26
N PRO A 60 -14.10 7.36 0.71
CA PRO A 60 -14.49 6.88 2.03
C PRO A 60 -15.80 6.08 1.99
N GLU A 61 -16.67 6.32 1.00
CA GLU A 61 -17.95 5.62 0.87
C GLU A 61 -17.76 4.14 0.49
N THR A 62 -16.79 3.86 -0.40
CA THR A 62 -16.47 2.50 -0.86
C THR A 62 -15.26 1.92 -0.13
N SER A 63 -14.64 2.69 0.76
CA SER A 63 -13.37 2.37 1.42
C SER A 63 -12.32 1.83 0.44
N ALA A 64 -12.17 2.54 -0.67
CA ALA A 64 -11.30 2.16 -1.79
C ALA A 64 -10.31 3.28 -2.11
N LEU A 65 -9.09 2.88 -2.45
CA LEU A 65 -8.00 3.75 -2.83
C LEU A 65 -7.45 3.30 -4.18
N ASP A 66 -7.49 4.19 -5.17
CA ASP A 66 -6.96 3.95 -6.52
C ASP A 66 -5.68 4.74 -6.74
N LEU A 67 -4.67 4.08 -7.31
CA LEU A 67 -3.37 4.65 -7.67
C LEU A 67 -3.10 4.38 -9.14
N ASN A 68 -2.96 5.42 -9.97
CA ASN A 68 -2.65 5.25 -11.38
C ASN A 68 -1.17 5.52 -11.69
N PHE A 69 -0.51 4.52 -12.24
CA PHE A 69 0.88 4.55 -12.68
C PHE A 69 0.95 4.42 -14.20
N MET A 70 1.05 5.55 -14.90
CA MET A 70 1.11 5.59 -16.37
C MET A 70 0.08 4.69 -17.07
N GLY A 71 -1.19 4.77 -16.67
CA GLY A 71 -2.27 3.98 -17.26
C GLY A 71 -2.56 2.66 -16.55
N THR A 72 -1.61 2.11 -15.79
CA THR A 72 -1.89 0.96 -14.90
C THR A 72 -2.55 1.46 -13.61
N THR A 73 -3.69 0.91 -13.22
CA THR A 73 -4.37 1.27 -11.96
C THR A 73 -4.16 0.17 -10.92
N VAL A 74 -3.64 0.53 -9.76
CA VAL A 74 -3.61 -0.30 -8.56
C VAL A 74 -4.75 0.16 -7.65
N SER A 75 -5.69 -0.72 -7.37
CA SER A 75 -6.81 -0.45 -6.49
C SER A 75 -6.66 -1.23 -5.19
N VAL A 76 -6.92 -0.58 -4.07
CA VAL A 76 -6.77 -1.10 -2.71
C VAL A 76 -8.10 -0.96 -1.98
N GLU A 77 -8.67 -2.07 -1.53
CA GLU A 77 -9.89 -2.09 -0.70
C GLU A 77 -9.54 -2.46 0.73
N GLY A 78 -10.19 -1.81 1.70
CA GLY A 78 -9.92 -2.10 3.10
C GLY A 78 -10.55 -1.12 4.08
N ARG A 79 -10.02 -1.08 5.30
CA ARG A 79 -10.41 -0.13 6.36
C ARG A 79 -9.23 0.79 6.67
N GLY A 80 -9.51 2.01 7.11
CA GLY A 80 -8.45 2.93 7.58
C GLY A 80 -7.50 3.39 6.48
N LEU A 81 -7.95 3.40 5.22
CA LEU A 81 -7.13 3.78 4.07
C LEU A 81 -6.79 5.27 4.00
N ASP A 82 -7.45 6.13 4.80
CA ASP A 82 -7.13 7.57 4.83
C ASP A 82 -5.67 7.81 5.27
N ASP A 83 -5.19 7.12 6.30
CA ASP A 83 -3.80 7.21 6.75
C ASP A 83 -2.82 6.78 5.64
N LEU A 84 -3.18 5.75 4.90
CA LEU A 84 -2.41 5.28 3.74
C LEU A 84 -2.42 6.33 2.63
N PHE A 85 -3.58 6.90 2.30
CA PHE A 85 -3.72 7.95 1.30
C PHE A 85 -2.86 9.18 1.64
N GLN A 86 -2.88 9.66 2.88
CA GLN A 86 -2.06 10.79 3.31
C GLN A 86 -0.56 10.47 3.21
N ALA A 87 -0.15 9.25 3.53
CA ALA A 87 1.25 8.85 3.43
C ALA A 87 1.72 8.68 1.96
N LEU A 88 0.86 8.16 1.08
CA LEU A 88 1.12 8.05 -0.35
C LEU A 88 1.26 9.41 -1.01
N LYS A 89 0.45 10.40 -0.61
CA LYS A 89 0.58 11.80 -1.05
C LYS A 89 1.96 12.37 -0.75
N GLY A 90 2.54 11.98 0.38
CA GLY A 90 3.89 12.36 0.79
C GLY A 90 5.02 11.52 0.16
N LYS A 91 4.70 10.50 -0.64
CA LYS A 91 5.65 9.47 -1.12
C LYS A 91 6.43 8.83 0.04
N ARG A 92 5.74 8.46 1.12
CA ARG A 92 6.33 7.93 2.36
C ARG A 92 5.98 6.46 2.62
N VAL A 93 5.66 5.71 1.57
CA VAL A 93 5.20 4.31 1.69
C VAL A 93 6.08 3.43 0.83
N SER A 94 6.95 2.64 1.46
CA SER A 94 7.81 1.72 0.72
C SER A 94 7.03 0.50 0.21
N TRP A 95 6.01 0.06 0.94
CA TRP A 95 5.19 -1.09 0.55
C TRP A 95 3.77 -1.06 1.13
N VAL A 96 2.84 -1.73 0.44
CA VAL A 96 1.51 -2.09 0.92
C VAL A 96 1.30 -3.60 0.75
N LYS A 97 0.60 -4.23 1.68
CA LYS A 97 0.39 -5.68 1.69
C LYS A 97 -1.07 -6.01 1.97
N GLU A 98 -1.63 -6.94 1.21
CA GLU A 98 -2.89 -7.60 1.59
C GLU A 98 -2.74 -8.32 2.94
N ALA A 99 -3.78 -8.26 3.75
CA ALA A 99 -3.87 -9.07 4.96
C ALA A 99 -3.78 -10.56 4.59
N ASP A 100 -3.03 -11.32 5.38
CA ASP A 100 -2.91 -12.78 5.26
C ASP A 100 -4.26 -13.46 5.57
N THR A 101 -5.03 -12.89 6.49
CA THR A 101 -6.33 -13.42 6.93
C THR A 101 -7.28 -12.29 7.36
N GLU A 102 -8.59 -12.54 7.31
CA GLU A 102 -9.60 -11.59 7.81
C GLU A 102 -9.51 -11.35 9.32
N LEU A 103 -8.93 -12.28 10.09
CA LEU A 103 -8.72 -12.14 11.54
C LEU A 103 -7.77 -10.99 11.91
N GLN A 104 -7.03 -10.46 10.94
CA GLN A 104 -6.19 -9.28 11.11
C GLN A 104 -6.99 -7.98 11.07
N ASP A 105 -8.28 -8.00 10.72
CA ASP A 105 -9.12 -6.83 10.87
C ASP A 105 -9.55 -6.67 12.34
N ASN A 106 -8.84 -5.83 13.08
CA ASN A 106 -9.14 -5.52 14.47
C ASN A 106 -8.68 -4.11 14.84
N ASP A 107 -9.14 -3.63 16.01
CA ASP A 107 -8.88 -2.28 16.49
C ASP A 107 -7.40 -1.96 16.74
N ALA A 108 -6.54 -2.97 16.88
CA ALA A 108 -5.09 -2.75 17.01
C ALA A 108 -4.43 -2.38 15.67
N ASN A 109 -5.11 -2.63 14.55
CA ASN A 109 -4.66 -2.27 13.21
C ASN A 109 -5.40 -1.02 12.74
N SER A 110 -4.66 0.10 12.63
CA SER A 110 -5.22 1.40 12.23
C SER A 110 -5.67 1.41 10.77
N CYS A 111 -5.07 0.55 9.94
CA CYS A 111 -5.51 0.26 8.59
C CYS A 111 -5.81 -1.24 8.51
N PHE A 112 -6.46 -1.71 7.44
CA PHE A 112 -6.62 -3.12 7.10
C PHE A 112 -6.77 -3.18 5.58
N ILE A 113 -5.95 -3.94 4.86
CA ILE A 113 -6.03 -4.08 3.39
C ILE A 113 -6.60 -5.45 3.11
N LYS A 114 -7.84 -5.47 2.67
CA LYS A 114 -8.58 -6.69 2.38
C LYS A 114 -8.09 -7.32 1.08
N GLU A 115 -7.95 -6.49 0.05
CA GLU A 115 -7.68 -6.91 -1.32
C GLU A 115 -6.98 -5.79 -2.10
N ILE A 116 -6.09 -6.18 -3.01
CA ILE A 116 -5.43 -5.33 -3.98
C ILE A 116 -5.62 -5.95 -5.36
N TRP A 117 -6.00 -5.16 -6.35
CA TRP A 117 -6.00 -5.59 -7.75
C TRP A 117 -5.29 -4.60 -8.65
N ILE A 118 -4.77 -5.11 -9.76
CA ILE A 118 -4.05 -4.33 -10.76
C ILE A 118 -4.79 -4.43 -12.09
N THR A 119 -5.24 -3.29 -12.60
CA THR A 119 -5.80 -3.15 -13.93
C THR A 119 -4.72 -2.58 -14.85
N PRO A 120 -4.28 -3.31 -15.89
CA PRO A 120 -3.31 -2.79 -16.85
C PRO A 120 -3.89 -1.59 -17.64
N PRO A 121 -3.05 -0.82 -18.34
CA PRO A 121 -3.54 0.19 -19.28
C PRO A 121 -4.48 -0.46 -20.28
N ASP A 122 -5.56 0.24 -20.63
CA ASP A 122 -6.44 -0.21 -21.69
C ASP A 122 -5.70 -0.07 -23.03
N ASP A 123 -5.25 -1.20 -23.58
CA ASP A 123 -4.59 -1.28 -24.90
C ASP A 123 -5.58 -1.17 -26.06
N SER A 124 -6.81 -0.69 -25.81
CA SER A 124 -7.80 -0.31 -26.81
C SER A 124 -7.35 0.93 -27.61
N GLY A 125 -6.19 0.84 -28.25
CA GLY A 125 -5.85 1.63 -29.41
C GLY A 125 -6.85 1.28 -30.50
N GLY A 126 -7.63 2.28 -30.91
CA GLY A 126 -8.71 2.11 -31.87
C GLY A 126 -8.26 1.34 -33.11
N GLU A 127 -8.84 0.15 -33.29
CA GLU A 127 -9.16 -0.33 -34.61
C GLU A 127 -10.36 0.52 -35.07
N GLU A 128 -10.09 1.67 -35.68
CA GLU A 128 -11.03 2.18 -36.68
C GLU A 128 -11.11 1.09 -37.76
N GLU A 129 -12.18 0.29 -37.71
CA GLU A 129 -12.61 -0.53 -38.84
C GLU A 129 -12.86 0.40 -40.03
N VAL A 130 -11.83 0.58 -40.86
CA VAL A 130 -12.01 1.02 -42.24
C VAL A 130 -12.40 -0.21 -43.04
N GLN A 131 -13.70 -0.50 -43.10
CA GLN A 131 -14.37 -1.06 -44.29
C GLN A 131 -15.90 -1.03 -44.18
#